data_AF-A0A455ZF56-F1
#
_entry.id   AF-A0A455ZF56-F1
#
_cell.length_a   1.000
_cell.length_b   1.000
_cell.length_c   1.000
_cell.angle_alpha   90.00
_cell.angle_beta   90.00
_cell.angle_gamma   90.00
#
_symmetry.space_group_name_H-M   'P 1'
#
loop_
_entity.id
_entity.type
_entity.pdbx_description
1 polymer ?
#
loop_
_entity_poly.entity_id
_entity_poly.type
_entity_poly.pdbx_seq_one_letter_code
_entity_poly.pdbx_strand_id
1 'polypeptide(L)'
;MKTLLLTAFLTLLSLSAYCQEKFFDRFTLRKSFESKNDKAEPAAFTFTKPKDKDDSWLLNAALGYNLLANSSANLILDPYIEYHKNTLIDKIQDNWQAGVSSEWQSNDMSRSNWSPIFITAVKYNEDKVKKNTSFQGNIYFTPLFKNKGNKPAYFWIPNNTTDFGKVFQFSYSPYIGFENENRIKTENDSSSGSIYRGLFRITATLTLFPKYEKLRDKFEFNFDWQYRNNFSESVADLTKKDHKFMTAGFNYNFWVDDVRKRSAKIGIDYTKGENPTKNFEQQEFYAVSLKVKL
;
A
#
# COMPACT_ATOMS: atom_id res chain seq x y z
N MET A 1 5.42 -43.66 -33.20
CA MET A 1 6.47 -42.74 -32.68
C MET A 1 6.13 -41.27 -32.85
N LYS A 2 5.81 -40.77 -34.06
CA LYS A 2 5.50 -39.34 -34.29
C LYS A 2 4.32 -38.81 -33.46
N THR A 3 3.25 -39.59 -33.32
CA THR A 3 2.07 -39.21 -32.52
C THR A 3 2.40 -39.12 -31.03
N LEU A 4 3.20 -40.06 -30.50
CA LEU A 4 3.59 -40.10 -29.08
C LEU A 4 4.47 -38.91 -28.67
N LEU A 5 5.39 -38.51 -29.58
CA LEU A 5 6.24 -37.33 -29.41
C LEU A 5 5.44 -36.02 -29.45
N LEU A 6 4.44 -35.93 -30.33
CA LEU A 6 3.57 -34.76 -30.41
C LEU A 6 2.69 -34.63 -29.15
N THR A 7 2.14 -35.73 -28.63
CA THR A 7 1.35 -35.72 -27.40
C THR A 7 2.22 -35.36 -26.18
N ALA A 8 3.44 -35.90 -26.09
CA ALA A 8 4.39 -35.55 -25.03
C ALA A 8 4.84 -34.09 -25.10
N PHE A 9 5.02 -33.54 -26.30
CA PHE A 9 5.38 -32.13 -26.50
C PHE A 9 4.22 -31.20 -26.12
N LEU A 10 2.99 -31.55 -26.49
CA LEU A 10 1.79 -30.79 -26.12
C LEU A 10 1.49 -30.84 -24.61
N THR A 11 1.74 -31.97 -23.94
CA THR A 11 1.60 -32.05 -22.47
C THR A 11 2.70 -31.30 -21.74
N LEU A 12 3.93 -31.27 -22.24
CA LEU A 12 5.01 -30.45 -21.69
C LEU A 12 4.73 -28.95 -21.85
N LEU A 13 4.12 -28.53 -22.97
CA LEU A 13 3.69 -27.15 -23.20
C LEU A 13 2.50 -26.75 -22.31
N SER A 14 1.54 -27.65 -22.06
CA SER A 14 0.42 -27.36 -21.15
C SER A 14 0.84 -27.34 -19.68
N LEU A 15 1.78 -28.19 -19.26
CA LEU A 15 2.37 -28.18 -17.92
C LEU A 15 3.19 -26.91 -17.65
N SER A 16 3.93 -26.43 -18.65
CA SER A 16 4.69 -25.18 -18.53
C SER A 16 3.78 -23.95 -18.50
N ALA A 17 2.69 -23.92 -19.27
CA ALA A 17 1.68 -22.87 -19.18
C ALA A 17 0.96 -22.83 -17.82
N TYR A 18 0.55 -23.98 -17.27
CA TYR A 18 -0.12 -24.06 -15.97
C TYR A 18 0.82 -23.73 -14.79
N CYS A 19 2.11 -24.08 -14.91
CA CYS A 19 3.13 -23.71 -13.92
C CYS A 19 3.46 -22.21 -13.97
N GLN A 20 3.47 -21.61 -15.17
CA GLN A 20 3.67 -20.17 -15.35
C GLN A 20 2.52 -19.34 -14.75
N GLU A 21 1.26 -19.74 -14.94
CA GLU A 21 0.11 -19.05 -14.30
C GLU A 21 0.28 -18.98 -12.76
N LYS A 22 0.70 -20.09 -12.13
CA LYS A 22 0.94 -20.14 -10.68
C LYS A 22 2.16 -19.35 -10.20
N PHE A 23 3.13 -19.09 -11.07
CA PHE A 23 4.31 -18.28 -10.73
C PHE A 23 3.96 -16.79 -10.78
N PHE A 24 3.27 -16.34 -11.82
CA PHE A 24 2.86 -14.94 -11.97
C PHE A 24 1.83 -14.51 -10.93
N ASP A 25 0.98 -15.43 -10.47
CA ASP A 25 0.00 -15.16 -9.40
C ASP A 25 0.63 -14.87 -8.03
N ARG A 26 1.95 -15.06 -7.87
CA ARG A 26 2.68 -14.71 -6.65
C ARG A 26 3.18 -13.27 -6.63
N PHE A 27 3.20 -12.60 -7.79
CA PHE A 27 3.60 -11.21 -7.86
C PHE A 27 2.45 -10.32 -7.44
N THR A 28 2.76 -9.29 -6.65
CA THR A 28 1.80 -8.25 -6.25
C THR A 28 2.32 -6.90 -6.70
N LEU A 29 1.47 -6.11 -7.34
CA LEU A 29 1.74 -4.72 -7.68
C LEU A 29 0.81 -3.80 -6.90
N ARG A 30 1.38 -2.92 -6.08
CA ARG A 30 0.64 -2.02 -5.18
C ARG A 30 1.41 -0.73 -4.90
N LYS A 31 0.86 0.18 -4.09
CA LYS A 31 1.51 1.45 -3.72
C LYS A 31 2.67 1.27 -2.73
N SER A 32 2.46 0.45 -1.70
CA SER A 32 3.48 0.08 -0.71
C SER A 32 3.08 -1.16 0.11
N PHE A 33 4.03 -1.78 0.81
CA PHE A 33 3.87 -2.95 1.67
C PHE A 33 3.59 -2.63 3.15
N GLU A 34 3.18 -1.37 3.44
CA GLU A 34 2.89 -0.85 4.79
C GLU A 34 1.42 -1.03 5.23
N SER A 35 0.61 -1.74 4.45
CA SER A 35 -0.82 -1.94 4.71
C SER A 35 -1.20 -3.39 4.54
N LYS A 36 -2.33 -3.79 5.12
CA LYS A 36 -2.91 -5.11 4.93
C LYS A 36 -3.14 -5.39 3.43
N ASN A 37 -2.84 -6.59 2.95
CA ASN A 37 -2.85 -6.95 1.53
C ASN A 37 -4.19 -6.68 0.82
N ASP A 38 -5.31 -7.06 1.46
CA ASP A 38 -6.65 -6.83 0.91
C ASP A 38 -7.01 -5.33 0.83
N LYS A 39 -6.50 -4.52 1.75
CA LYS A 39 -6.70 -3.06 1.81
C LYS A 39 -5.57 -2.24 1.20
N ALA A 40 -4.55 -2.89 0.64
CA ALA A 40 -3.42 -2.18 0.09
C ALA A 40 -3.84 -1.34 -1.12
N GLU A 41 -3.37 -0.10 -1.13
CA GLU A 41 -3.63 0.86 -2.20
C GLU A 41 -2.97 0.41 -3.51
N PRO A 42 -3.61 0.65 -4.66
CA PRO A 42 -3.05 0.34 -5.97
C PRO A 42 -1.79 1.18 -6.25
N ALA A 43 -0.87 0.64 -7.06
CA ALA A 43 0.21 1.44 -7.61
C ALA A 43 -0.39 2.60 -8.41
N ALA A 44 0.21 3.78 -8.29
CA ALA A 44 -0.32 5.00 -8.89
C ALA A 44 0.73 5.66 -9.76
N PHE A 45 0.32 5.99 -10.99
CA PHE A 45 1.07 6.81 -11.91
C PHE A 45 0.26 8.07 -12.26
N THR A 46 0.89 9.22 -12.08
CA THR A 46 0.36 10.54 -12.42
C THR A 46 1.32 11.19 -13.40
N PHE A 47 0.78 11.79 -14.46
CA PHE A 47 1.52 12.64 -15.37
C PHE A 47 0.76 13.94 -15.57
N THR A 48 1.46 15.06 -15.47
CA THR A 48 0.92 16.41 -15.61
C THR A 48 1.86 17.22 -16.50
N LYS A 49 1.30 17.79 -17.57
CA LYS A 49 2.01 18.70 -18.48
C LYS A 49 1.29 20.04 -18.54
N PRO A 50 1.65 21.02 -17.69
CA PRO A 50 1.10 22.36 -17.77
C PRO A 50 1.58 23.05 -19.05
N LYS A 51 0.79 24.00 -19.58
CA LYS A 51 1.12 24.71 -20.82
C LYS A 51 2.42 25.53 -20.73
N ASP A 52 2.71 26.06 -19.54
CA ASP A 52 3.80 27.02 -19.28
C ASP A 52 4.76 26.56 -18.16
N LYS A 53 4.82 25.24 -17.88
CA LYS A 53 5.75 24.66 -16.90
C LYS A 53 6.30 23.33 -17.42
N ASP A 54 7.40 22.89 -16.83
CA ASP A 54 7.98 21.59 -17.13
C ASP A 54 7.00 20.44 -16.83
N ASP A 55 7.13 19.38 -17.62
CA ASP A 55 6.41 18.13 -17.43
C ASP A 55 6.75 17.55 -16.05
N SER A 56 5.73 17.09 -15.35
CA SER A 56 5.86 16.54 -14.00
C SER A 56 5.09 15.24 -13.87
N TRP A 57 5.62 14.32 -13.09
CA TRP A 57 5.08 12.99 -12.88
C TRP A 57 5.31 12.50 -11.46
N LEU A 58 4.42 11.62 -11.04
CA LEU A 58 4.50 10.92 -9.78
C LEU A 58 4.30 9.42 -10.03
N LEU A 59 5.21 8.61 -9.48
CA LEU A 59 5.12 7.16 -9.50
C LEU A 59 5.24 6.65 -8.08
N ASN A 60 4.22 5.94 -7.63
CA ASN A 60 4.25 5.17 -6.39
C ASN A 60 3.94 3.72 -6.74
N ALA A 61 4.98 2.90 -6.85
CA ALA A 61 4.84 1.51 -7.20
C ALA A 61 5.75 0.65 -6.33
N ALA A 62 5.18 -0.47 -5.89
CA ALA A 62 5.84 -1.48 -5.12
C ALA A 62 5.52 -2.85 -5.75
N LEU A 63 6.58 -3.61 -6.07
CA LEU A 63 6.50 -4.95 -6.61
C LEU A 63 7.01 -5.92 -5.55
N GLY A 64 6.19 -6.91 -5.19
CA GLY A 64 6.60 -7.96 -4.27
C GLY A 64 6.26 -9.35 -4.78
N TYR A 65 6.84 -10.36 -4.14
CA TYR A 65 6.67 -11.76 -4.48
C TYR A 65 6.34 -12.60 -3.24
N ASN A 66 5.16 -13.21 -3.20
CA ASN A 66 4.74 -14.00 -2.04
C ASN A 66 5.47 -15.35 -1.98
N LEU A 67 6.45 -15.43 -1.08
CA LEU A 67 7.25 -16.64 -0.83
C LEU A 67 6.41 -17.79 -0.26
N LEU A 68 5.30 -17.47 0.40
CA LEU A 68 4.46 -18.41 1.14
C LEU A 68 3.07 -18.58 0.49
N ALA A 69 2.92 -18.27 -0.80
CA ALA A 69 1.63 -18.32 -1.51
C ALA A 69 0.90 -19.68 -1.44
N ASN A 70 1.65 -20.78 -1.27
CA ASN A 70 1.10 -22.14 -1.15
C ASN A 70 0.97 -22.62 0.31
N SER A 71 1.29 -21.79 1.29
CA SER A 71 1.22 -22.14 2.70
C SER A 71 -0.23 -22.04 3.20
N SER A 72 -0.63 -22.94 4.08
CA SER A 72 -1.87 -22.83 4.84
C SER A 72 -1.75 -21.90 6.05
N ALA A 73 -0.56 -21.37 6.31
CA ALA A 73 -0.33 -20.42 7.39
C ALA A 73 -1.01 -19.08 7.09
N ASN A 74 -1.55 -18.44 8.13
CA ASN A 74 -2.05 -17.06 8.09
C ASN A 74 -0.89 -16.04 8.09
N LEU A 75 0.11 -16.28 7.24
CA LEU A 75 1.35 -15.54 7.15
C LEU A 75 1.69 -15.30 5.68
N ILE A 76 1.90 -14.04 5.34
CA ILE A 76 2.40 -13.61 4.04
C ILE A 76 3.81 -13.08 4.24
N LEU A 77 4.72 -13.43 3.34
CA LEU A 77 6.09 -12.96 3.37
C LEU A 77 6.51 -12.55 1.96
N ASP A 78 6.76 -11.25 1.79
CA ASP A 78 7.02 -10.64 0.51
C ASP A 78 8.37 -9.91 0.55
N PRO A 79 9.43 -10.42 -0.10
CA PRO A 79 10.47 -9.55 -0.64
C PRO A 79 9.84 -8.56 -1.61
N TYR A 80 10.24 -7.30 -1.52
CA TYR A 80 9.70 -6.24 -2.36
C TYR A 80 10.73 -5.17 -2.70
N ILE A 81 10.42 -4.43 -3.76
CA ILE A 81 11.05 -3.17 -4.12
C ILE A 81 9.96 -2.09 -4.20
N GLU A 82 10.26 -0.88 -3.74
CA GLU A 82 9.39 0.29 -3.90
C GLU A 82 10.16 1.41 -4.57
N TYR A 83 9.46 2.13 -5.44
CA TYR A 83 9.98 3.34 -6.05
C TYR A 83 8.97 4.47 -5.91
N HIS A 84 9.46 5.57 -5.35
CA HIS A 84 8.70 6.79 -5.16
C HIS A 84 9.40 7.95 -5.85
N LYS A 85 8.78 8.44 -6.92
CA LYS A 85 9.21 9.65 -7.62
C LYS A 85 8.10 10.67 -7.56
N ASN A 86 8.41 11.90 -7.20
CA ASN A 86 7.48 13.01 -7.31
C ASN A 86 8.19 14.24 -7.86
N THR A 87 7.74 14.72 -9.01
CA THR A 87 8.22 15.97 -9.63
C THR A 87 7.10 17.01 -9.75
N LEU A 88 5.91 16.73 -9.19
CA LEU A 88 4.76 17.65 -9.18
C LEU A 88 4.91 18.81 -8.18
N ILE A 89 5.99 18.81 -7.38
CA ILE A 89 6.23 19.72 -6.26
C ILE A 89 7.60 20.37 -6.39
N ASP A 90 7.79 21.52 -5.73
CA ASP A 90 9.01 22.33 -5.84
C ASP A 90 10.30 21.57 -5.47
N LYS A 91 10.18 20.60 -4.55
CA LYS A 91 11.27 19.72 -4.16
C LYS A 91 11.04 18.33 -4.72
N ILE A 92 11.79 17.99 -5.77
CA ILE A 92 11.79 16.65 -6.36
C ILE A 92 12.00 15.61 -5.26
N GLN A 93 11.27 14.52 -5.35
CA GLN A 93 11.47 13.31 -4.56
C GLN A 93 11.92 12.19 -5.50
N ASP A 94 12.96 11.46 -5.10
CA ASP A 94 13.46 10.28 -5.81
C ASP A 94 14.01 9.31 -4.75
N ASN A 95 13.15 8.37 -4.37
CA ASN A 95 13.39 7.48 -3.26
C ASN A 95 13.21 6.04 -3.71
N TRP A 96 14.22 5.21 -3.44
CA TRP A 96 14.22 3.79 -3.76
C TRP A 96 14.33 2.97 -2.49
N GLN A 97 13.53 1.91 -2.41
CA GLN A 97 13.50 1.02 -1.25
C GLN A 97 13.50 -0.44 -1.71
N ALA A 98 14.15 -1.29 -0.92
CA ALA A 98 14.09 -2.73 -1.07
C ALA A 98 14.08 -3.40 0.30
N GLY A 99 13.27 -4.42 0.47
CA GLY A 99 13.12 -5.04 1.77
C GLY A 99 12.30 -6.31 1.75
N VAL A 100 11.95 -6.75 2.95
CA VAL A 100 11.03 -7.87 3.18
C VAL A 100 9.94 -7.37 4.11
N SER A 101 8.69 -7.66 3.75
CA SER A 101 7.53 -7.42 4.60
C SER A 101 6.85 -8.72 4.97
N SER A 102 6.21 -8.72 6.12
CA SER A 102 5.38 -9.80 6.60
C SER A 102 4.01 -9.28 7.01
N GLU A 103 2.97 -10.03 6.68
CA GLU A 103 1.63 -9.86 7.24
C GLU A 103 1.25 -11.14 7.97
N TRP A 104 1.05 -11.04 9.28
CA TRP A 104 0.67 -12.17 10.12
C TRP A 104 -0.67 -11.91 10.79
N GLN A 105 -1.66 -12.75 10.49
CA GLN A 105 -2.94 -12.78 11.18
C GLN A 105 -2.90 -13.89 12.24
N SER A 106 -2.85 -13.51 13.53
CA SER A 106 -2.54 -14.48 14.59
C SER A 106 -3.63 -15.53 14.83
N ASN A 107 -4.89 -15.19 14.59
CA ASN A 107 -6.03 -16.04 14.89
C ASN A 107 -6.75 -16.47 13.62
N ASP A 108 -7.20 -17.73 13.61
CA ASP A 108 -8.14 -18.22 12.60
C ASP A 108 -9.55 -17.65 12.88
N MET A 109 -10.10 -16.91 11.91
CA MET A 109 -11.42 -16.29 11.97
C MET A 109 -12.57 -17.31 11.86
N SER A 110 -12.28 -18.57 11.49
CA SER A 110 -13.23 -19.66 11.56
C SER A 110 -13.59 -19.98 13.02
N ARG A 111 -12.64 -19.81 13.95
CA ARG A 111 -12.76 -20.13 15.38
C ARG A 111 -12.87 -18.91 16.28
N SER A 112 -12.34 -17.76 15.85
CA SER A 112 -12.37 -16.51 16.62
C SER A 112 -13.31 -15.47 16.01
N ASN A 113 -13.85 -14.59 16.86
CA ASN A 113 -14.62 -13.42 16.42
C ASN A 113 -13.73 -12.23 16.04
N TRP A 114 -12.44 -12.29 16.36
CA TRP A 114 -11.46 -11.27 15.99
C TRP A 114 -10.05 -11.85 15.88
N SER A 115 -9.21 -11.20 15.07
CA SER A 115 -7.78 -11.48 14.98
C SER A 115 -7.01 -10.17 14.96
N PRO A 116 -5.90 -10.04 15.70
CA PRO A 116 -4.92 -9.02 15.40
C PRO A 116 -4.21 -9.37 14.08
N ILE A 117 -3.81 -8.33 13.37
CA ILE A 117 -2.94 -8.43 12.19
C ILE A 117 -1.71 -7.60 12.46
N PHE A 118 -0.56 -8.25 12.37
CA PHE A 118 0.75 -7.63 12.48
C PHE A 118 1.31 -7.45 11.07
N ILE A 119 1.70 -6.23 10.74
CA ILE A 119 2.35 -5.90 9.48
C ILE A 119 3.74 -5.43 9.85
N THR A 120 4.77 -6.14 9.41
CA THR A 120 6.15 -5.78 9.69
C THR A 120 6.92 -5.62 8.41
N ALA A 121 7.92 -4.76 8.41
CA ALA A 121 8.86 -4.67 7.31
C ALA A 121 10.25 -4.27 7.80
N VAL A 122 11.26 -4.78 7.12
CA VAL A 122 12.64 -4.30 7.22
C VAL A 122 13.09 -3.97 5.80
N LYS A 123 13.58 -2.75 5.60
CA LYS A 123 13.95 -2.25 4.28
C LYS A 123 15.22 -1.41 4.32
N TYR A 124 15.99 -1.54 3.26
CA TYR A 124 17.01 -0.58 2.88
C TYR A 124 16.34 0.55 2.08
N ASN A 125 16.79 1.77 2.32
CA ASN A 125 16.21 2.98 1.76
C ASN A 125 17.33 3.92 1.27
N GLU A 126 17.20 4.43 0.06
CA GLU A 126 18.10 5.40 -0.55
C GLU A 126 17.32 6.65 -0.98
N ASP A 127 17.57 7.75 -0.27
CA ASP A 127 17.10 9.09 -0.63
C ASP A 127 18.13 9.76 -1.53
N LYS A 128 17.85 9.84 -2.83
CA LYS A 128 18.78 10.45 -3.78
C LYS A 128 18.81 11.98 -3.70
N VAL A 129 17.78 12.57 -3.09
CA VAL A 129 17.64 14.03 -2.98
C VAL A 129 18.42 14.54 -1.78
N LYS A 130 18.26 13.88 -0.63
CA LYS A 130 19.06 14.16 0.58
C LYS A 130 20.40 13.46 0.62
N LYS A 131 20.71 12.65 -0.39
CA LYS A 131 21.91 11.81 -0.50
C LYS A 131 22.16 11.00 0.78
N ASN A 132 21.09 10.43 1.34
CA ASN A 132 21.19 9.59 2.52
C ASN A 132 20.77 8.15 2.21
N THR A 133 21.32 7.22 2.98
CA THR A 133 20.88 5.84 2.99
C THR A 133 20.57 5.41 4.41
N SER A 134 19.52 4.60 4.56
CA SER A 134 19.04 4.16 5.86
C SER A 134 18.52 2.73 5.85
N PHE A 135 18.61 2.08 7.00
CA PHE A 135 17.82 0.90 7.31
C PHE A 135 16.58 1.32 8.07
N GLN A 136 15.42 0.89 7.59
CA GLN A 136 14.13 1.18 8.20
C GLN A 136 13.44 -0.10 8.62
N GLY A 137 12.80 -0.05 9.78
CA GLY A 137 12.01 -1.13 10.33
C GLY A 137 10.64 -0.61 10.75
N ASN A 138 9.60 -1.42 10.59
CA ASN A 138 8.30 -1.11 11.15
C ASN A 138 7.57 -2.34 11.69
N ILE A 139 6.70 -2.09 12.66
CA ILE A 139 5.73 -3.04 13.20
C ILE A 139 4.43 -2.27 13.40
N TYR A 140 3.43 -2.62 12.60
CA TYR A 140 2.08 -2.08 12.70
C TYR A 140 1.10 -3.15 13.15
N PHE A 141 0.05 -2.70 13.78
CA PHE A 141 -1.06 -3.49 14.28
C PHE A 141 -2.37 -2.92 13.75
N THR A 142 -3.25 -3.79 13.26
CA THR A 142 -4.67 -3.46 13.00
C THR A 142 -5.56 -4.60 13.49
N PRO A 143 -6.72 -4.33 14.12
CA PRO A 143 -7.66 -5.38 14.47
C PRO A 143 -8.46 -5.82 13.24
N LEU A 144 -8.74 -7.12 13.11
CA LEU A 144 -9.69 -7.67 12.14
C LEU A 144 -10.85 -8.32 12.88
N PHE A 145 -12.06 -7.79 12.74
CA PHE A 145 -13.27 -8.36 13.32
C PHE A 145 -14.01 -9.24 12.33
N LYS A 146 -14.69 -10.27 12.83
CA LYS A 146 -15.55 -11.13 12.01
C LYS A 146 -16.71 -10.29 11.51
N ASN A 147 -16.97 -10.33 10.21
CA ASN A 147 -18.01 -9.54 9.58
C ASN A 147 -19.36 -9.78 10.28
N LYS A 148 -19.99 -8.70 10.75
CA LYS A 148 -21.31 -8.72 11.42
C LYS A 148 -22.46 -8.44 10.45
N GLY A 149 -22.15 -8.32 9.16
CA GLY A 149 -23.08 -7.93 8.11
C GLY A 149 -23.09 -6.42 7.89
N ASN A 150 -23.91 -5.98 6.93
CA ASN A 150 -23.79 -4.62 6.38
C ASN A 150 -24.76 -3.60 7.03
N LYS A 151 -25.24 -3.85 8.26
CA LYS A 151 -26.21 -2.95 8.90
C LYS A 151 -25.54 -1.66 9.39
N PRO A 152 -26.17 -0.47 9.26
CA PRO A 152 -25.66 0.80 9.79
C PRO A 152 -25.17 0.75 11.23
N ALA A 153 -25.85 -0.03 12.09
CA ALA A 153 -25.50 -0.18 13.50
C ALA A 153 -24.10 -0.76 13.76
N TYR A 154 -23.42 -1.31 12.75
CA TYR A 154 -22.07 -1.88 12.86
C TYR A 154 -20.97 -0.97 12.30
N PHE A 155 -21.28 0.29 11.96
CA PHE A 155 -20.32 1.23 11.37
C PHE A 155 -19.10 1.53 12.26
N TRP A 156 -19.22 1.34 13.58
CA TRP A 156 -18.17 1.56 14.59
C TRP A 156 -17.23 0.35 14.75
N ILE A 157 -17.49 -0.75 14.05
CA ILE A 157 -16.64 -1.94 14.07
C ILE A 157 -15.59 -1.78 12.95
N PRO A 158 -14.29 -1.67 13.28
CA PRO A 158 -13.24 -1.62 12.27
C PRO A 158 -13.31 -2.78 11.28
N ASN A 159 -13.00 -2.50 10.01
CA ASN A 159 -13.00 -3.44 8.90
C ASN A 159 -14.37 -4.05 8.55
N ASN A 160 -15.46 -3.61 9.19
CA ASN A 160 -16.81 -4.01 8.83
C ASN A 160 -17.36 -3.12 7.72
N THR A 161 -17.70 -3.70 6.56
CA THR A 161 -18.38 -2.96 5.50
C THR A 161 -19.83 -2.73 5.90
N THR A 162 -20.24 -1.47 5.92
CA THR A 162 -21.58 -1.05 6.38
C THR A 162 -22.33 -0.33 5.27
N ASP A 163 -23.57 -0.75 4.98
CA ASP A 163 -24.44 -0.10 4.00
C ASP A 163 -25.18 1.08 4.65
N PHE A 164 -25.15 2.24 4.00
CA PHE A 164 -26.04 3.37 4.28
C PHE A 164 -27.10 3.46 3.19
N GLY A 165 -28.16 2.66 3.37
CA GLY A 165 -29.26 2.54 2.41
C GLY A 165 -28.84 1.87 1.10
N LYS A 166 -29.13 2.52 -0.03
CA LYS A 166 -28.69 2.13 -1.38
C LYS A 166 -27.59 3.05 -1.94
N VAL A 167 -27.23 4.09 -1.21
CA VAL A 167 -26.44 5.21 -1.73
C VAL A 167 -24.95 4.96 -1.60
N PHE A 168 -24.50 4.48 -0.43
CA PHE A 168 -23.08 4.18 -0.24
C PHE A 168 -22.83 3.07 0.78
N GLN A 169 -21.64 2.50 0.69
CA GLN A 169 -21.03 1.57 1.65
C GLN A 169 -19.81 2.24 2.27
N PHE A 170 -19.54 1.97 3.55
CA PHE A 170 -18.41 2.53 4.27
C PHE A 170 -17.64 1.43 5.02
N SER A 171 -16.32 1.53 5.04
CA SER A 171 -15.44 0.73 5.89
C SER A 171 -14.21 1.54 6.28
N TYR A 172 -13.62 1.25 7.44
CA TYR A 172 -12.39 1.89 7.90
C TYR A 172 -11.49 0.91 8.65
N SER A 173 -10.19 1.20 8.69
CA SER A 173 -9.17 0.37 9.32
C SER A 173 -8.20 1.25 10.11
N PRO A 174 -8.17 1.15 11.45
CA PRO A 174 -7.20 1.84 12.28
C PRO A 174 -5.91 1.03 12.39
N TYR A 175 -4.79 1.73 12.40
CA TYR A 175 -3.45 1.19 12.57
C TYR A 175 -2.74 1.95 13.68
N ILE A 176 -2.05 1.21 14.54
CA ILE A 176 -1.05 1.76 15.47
C ILE A 176 0.26 1.04 15.24
N GLY A 177 1.38 1.68 15.54
CA GLY A 177 2.64 0.96 15.48
C GLY A 177 3.88 1.78 15.77
N PHE A 178 5.00 1.17 15.43
CA PHE A 178 6.34 1.66 15.70
C PHE A 178 7.15 1.62 14.41
N GLU A 179 7.96 2.64 14.22
CA GLU A 179 8.91 2.74 13.10
C GLU A 179 10.30 3.08 13.64
N ASN A 180 11.32 2.50 13.03
CA ASN A 180 12.71 2.87 13.24
C ASN A 180 13.33 3.25 11.89
N GLU A 181 14.26 4.20 11.92
CA GLU A 181 15.13 4.56 10.82
C GLU A 181 16.54 4.74 11.37
N ASN A 182 17.51 4.04 10.80
CA ASN A 182 18.92 4.23 11.09
C ASN A 182 19.61 4.73 9.84
N ARG A 183 19.99 6.01 9.82
CA ARG A 183 20.72 6.65 8.73
C ARG A 183 22.18 6.29 8.85
N ILE A 184 22.66 5.50 7.90
CA ILE A 184 24.01 4.92 7.91
C ILE A 184 25.00 5.69 7.04
N LYS A 185 24.52 6.36 5.99
CA LYS A 185 25.31 7.23 5.13
C LYS A 185 24.55 8.50 4.90
N THR A 186 25.20 9.64 5.12
CA THR A 186 24.62 10.96 4.99
C THR A 186 25.65 11.92 4.40
N GLU A 187 25.19 13.03 3.83
CA GLU A 187 26.09 14.08 3.33
C GLU A 187 26.82 14.80 4.48
N ASN A 188 26.15 14.94 5.63
CA ASN A 188 26.72 15.50 6.86
C ASN A 188 26.68 14.46 7.99
N ASP A 189 27.76 14.34 8.78
CA ASP A 189 27.82 13.41 9.92
C ASP A 189 26.73 13.69 10.97
N SER A 190 26.34 14.95 11.14
CA SER A 190 25.27 15.37 12.05
C SER A 190 23.88 14.85 11.68
N SER A 191 23.69 14.43 10.42
CA SER A 191 22.45 13.83 9.93
C SER A 191 22.39 12.32 10.14
N SER A 192 23.47 11.70 10.59
CA SER A 192 23.60 10.25 10.83
C SER A 192 23.03 9.87 12.20
N GLY A 193 22.44 8.67 12.30
CA GLY A 193 21.93 8.14 13.56
C GLY A 193 20.54 7.53 13.47
N SER A 194 19.94 7.29 14.64
CA SER A 194 18.67 6.59 14.77
C SER A 194 17.51 7.55 15.03
N ILE A 195 16.34 7.21 14.48
CA ILE A 195 15.07 7.88 14.73
C ILE A 195 14.02 6.81 15.02
N TYR A 196 13.25 7.00 16.08
CA TYR A 196 12.18 6.11 16.49
C TYR A 196 10.86 6.86 16.55
N ARG A 197 9.82 6.28 15.94
CA ARG A 197 8.53 6.94 15.74
C ARG A 197 7.37 6.07 16.18
N GLY A 198 6.41 6.69 16.86
CA GLY A 198 5.10 6.10 17.08
C GLY A 198 4.18 6.49 15.92
N LEU A 199 3.41 5.55 15.39
CA LEU A 199 2.46 5.74 14.30
C LEU A 199 1.02 5.55 14.80
N PHE A 200 0.14 6.44 14.35
CA PHE A 200 -1.30 6.21 14.29
C PHE A 200 -1.79 6.52 12.87
N ARG A 201 -2.57 5.61 12.28
CA ARG A 201 -3.10 5.76 10.93
C ARG A 201 -4.53 5.27 10.85
N ILE A 202 -5.35 5.93 10.05
CA ILE A 202 -6.71 5.50 9.74
C ILE A 202 -6.85 5.51 8.23
N THR A 203 -7.28 4.38 7.67
CA THR A 203 -7.75 4.31 6.29
C THR A 203 -9.25 4.15 6.27
N ALA A 204 -9.91 4.72 5.27
CA ALA A 204 -11.35 4.58 5.05
C ALA A 204 -11.66 4.52 3.56
N THR A 205 -12.70 3.76 3.23
CA THR A 205 -13.24 3.63 1.88
C THR A 205 -14.74 3.82 1.92
N LEU A 206 -15.22 4.66 1.02
CA LEU A 206 -16.64 4.87 0.75
C LEU A 206 -16.93 4.46 -0.70
N THR A 207 -17.74 3.43 -0.90
CA THR A 207 -18.16 2.96 -2.23
C THR A 207 -19.55 3.48 -2.53
N LEU A 208 -19.78 4.08 -3.70
CA LEU A 208 -21.10 4.59 -4.09
C LEU A 208 -21.92 3.52 -4.81
N PHE A 209 -23.23 3.61 -4.67
CA PHE A 209 -24.24 2.81 -5.36
C PHE A 209 -24.06 1.29 -5.26
N PRO A 210 -23.78 0.72 -4.06
CA PRO A 210 -23.43 -0.69 -3.89
C PRO A 210 -24.55 -1.68 -4.28
N LYS A 211 -25.79 -1.18 -4.41
CA LYS A 211 -26.99 -1.99 -4.75
C LYS A 211 -27.49 -1.77 -6.17
N TYR A 212 -26.84 -0.91 -6.96
CA TYR A 212 -27.23 -0.64 -8.33
C TYR A 212 -26.29 -1.36 -9.28
N GLU A 213 -26.75 -2.46 -9.88
CA GLU A 213 -25.92 -3.38 -10.67
C GLU A 213 -24.99 -2.71 -11.69
N LYS A 214 -25.47 -1.70 -12.43
CA LYS A 214 -24.68 -0.98 -13.44
C LYS A 214 -23.60 -0.05 -12.87
N LEU A 215 -23.76 0.39 -11.63
CA LEU A 215 -22.89 1.35 -10.94
C LEU A 215 -22.13 0.74 -9.76
N ARG A 216 -22.44 -0.52 -9.42
CA ARG A 216 -21.80 -1.24 -8.33
C ARG A 216 -20.30 -1.28 -8.57
N ASP A 217 -19.55 -0.99 -7.52
CA ASP A 217 -18.08 -0.98 -7.51
C ASP A 217 -17.43 -0.02 -8.52
N LYS A 218 -18.20 0.88 -9.17
CA LYS A 218 -17.66 1.82 -10.15
C LYS A 218 -17.05 3.07 -9.53
N PHE A 219 -17.54 3.49 -8.37
CA PHE A 219 -17.10 4.74 -7.75
C PHE A 219 -16.71 4.51 -6.30
N GLU A 220 -15.52 4.96 -5.94
CA GLU A 220 -15.01 4.88 -4.59
C GLU A 220 -14.30 6.17 -4.19
N PHE A 221 -14.47 6.54 -2.93
CA PHE A 221 -13.70 7.56 -2.26
C PHE A 221 -12.80 6.91 -1.22
N ASN A 222 -11.50 7.11 -1.33
CA ASN A 222 -10.50 6.61 -0.39
C ASN A 222 -9.96 7.76 0.43
N PHE A 223 -9.73 7.49 1.71
CA PHE A 223 -9.13 8.41 2.65
C PHE A 223 -8.07 7.67 3.47
N ASP A 224 -6.90 8.26 3.61
CA ASP A 224 -5.80 7.78 4.43
C ASP A 224 -5.27 8.97 5.21
N TRP A 225 -5.26 8.86 6.54
CA TRP A 225 -4.69 9.86 7.42
C TRP A 225 -3.71 9.21 8.37
N GLN A 226 -2.56 9.85 8.57
CA GLN A 226 -1.45 9.34 9.35
C GLN A 226 -0.90 10.44 10.25
N TYR A 227 -0.54 10.04 11.46
CA TYR A 227 0.16 10.84 12.45
C TYR A 227 1.36 10.06 12.97
N ARG A 228 2.52 10.70 12.98
CA ARG A 228 3.73 10.16 13.57
C ARG A 228 4.31 11.12 14.59
N ASN A 229 4.86 10.58 15.66
CA ASN A 229 5.62 11.32 16.66
C ASN A 229 7.02 10.68 16.80
N ASN A 230 8.06 11.47 16.57
CA ASN A 230 9.43 11.11 16.92
C ASN A 230 9.55 11.22 18.44
N PHE A 231 9.67 10.09 19.12
CA PHE A 231 9.79 10.09 20.58
C PHE A 231 11.23 9.89 21.03
N SER A 232 12.13 9.49 20.12
CA SER A 232 13.56 9.35 20.38
C SER A 232 14.35 9.48 19.08
N GLU A 233 15.38 10.30 19.10
CA GLU A 233 16.28 10.52 17.96
C GLU A 233 17.71 10.81 18.44
N SER A 234 18.69 10.47 17.60
CA SER A 234 20.11 10.85 17.79
C SER A 234 20.65 11.74 16.67
N VAL A 235 19.84 12.04 15.66
CA VAL A 235 20.17 12.91 14.53
C VAL A 235 20.00 14.38 14.93
N ALA A 236 20.93 15.25 14.53
CA ALA A 236 20.89 16.66 14.92
C ALA A 236 20.09 17.54 13.96
N ASP A 237 19.85 17.09 12.73
CA ASP A 237 19.16 17.85 11.68
C ASP A 237 17.62 17.70 11.69
N LEU A 238 17.09 16.95 12.66
CA LEU A 238 15.66 16.70 12.78
C LEU A 238 14.97 17.86 13.51
N THR A 239 14.33 18.74 12.75
CA THR A 239 13.71 19.96 13.30
C THR A 239 12.26 19.79 13.73
N LYS A 240 11.60 18.70 13.32
CA LYS A 240 10.19 18.43 13.62
C LYS A 240 10.04 17.14 14.40
N LYS A 241 9.24 17.20 15.46
CA LYS A 241 8.85 16.03 16.26
C LYS A 241 7.64 15.31 15.70
N ASP A 242 6.66 16.07 15.19
CA ASP A 242 5.38 15.55 14.74
C ASP A 242 5.26 15.63 13.23
N HIS A 243 4.71 14.58 12.63
CA HIS A 243 4.47 14.49 11.19
C HIS A 243 3.02 14.10 10.93
N LYS A 244 2.38 14.81 10.00
CA LYS A 244 1.01 14.53 9.56
C LYS A 244 1.05 14.27 8.07
N PHE A 245 0.34 13.24 7.63
CA PHE A 245 0.19 12.91 6.22
C PHE A 245 -1.25 12.53 5.94
N MET A 246 -1.77 12.97 4.81
CA MET A 246 -3.12 12.68 4.39
C MET A 246 -3.18 12.52 2.88
N THR A 247 -3.93 11.51 2.44
CA THR A 247 -4.37 11.39 1.06
C THR A 247 -5.88 11.16 1.00
N ALA A 248 -6.54 11.83 0.05
CA ALA A 248 -7.92 11.60 -0.29
C ALA A 248 -8.03 11.39 -1.80
N GLY A 249 -8.89 10.49 -2.26
CA GLY A 249 -8.99 10.23 -3.69
C GLY A 249 -10.38 9.76 -4.11
N PHE A 250 -10.94 10.39 -5.13
CA PHE A 250 -12.17 9.95 -5.79
C PHE A 250 -11.83 9.19 -7.07
N ASN A 251 -12.31 7.95 -7.20
CA ASN A 251 -11.88 7.04 -8.25
C ASN A 251 -13.09 6.47 -9.01
N TYR A 252 -12.89 6.34 -10.32
CA TYR A 252 -13.71 5.55 -11.22
C TYR A 252 -13.00 4.24 -11.55
N ASN A 253 -13.60 3.13 -11.14
CA ASN A 253 -13.14 1.78 -11.42
C ASN A 253 -13.70 1.35 -12.78
N PHE A 254 -12.81 1.26 -13.79
CA PHE A 254 -13.20 0.81 -15.13
C PHE A 254 -12.97 -0.70 -15.31
N TRP A 255 -12.19 -1.33 -14.43
CA TRP A 255 -12.01 -2.77 -14.39
C TRP A 255 -11.77 -3.26 -12.96
N VAL A 256 -12.47 -4.33 -12.58
CA VAL A 256 -12.37 -4.98 -11.26
C VAL A 256 -12.49 -6.49 -11.46
N ASP A 257 -11.59 -7.25 -10.83
CA ASP A 257 -11.67 -8.69 -10.67
C ASP A 257 -11.75 -9.00 -9.18
N ASP A 258 -12.96 -9.30 -8.71
CA ASP A 258 -13.24 -9.59 -7.30
C ASP A 258 -12.61 -10.90 -6.80
N VAL A 259 -12.38 -11.86 -7.71
CA VAL A 259 -11.83 -13.18 -7.37
C VAL A 259 -10.34 -13.04 -7.07
N ARG A 260 -9.61 -12.35 -7.96
CA ARG A 260 -8.16 -12.16 -7.82
C ARG A 260 -7.78 -10.84 -7.11
N LYS A 261 -8.75 -10.04 -6.69
CA LYS A 261 -8.56 -8.72 -6.05
C LYS A 261 -7.75 -7.73 -6.89
N ARG A 262 -7.88 -7.83 -8.21
CA ARG A 262 -7.21 -6.95 -9.18
C ARG A 262 -8.13 -5.81 -9.58
N SER A 263 -7.55 -4.65 -9.89
CA SER A 263 -8.35 -3.51 -10.33
C SER A 263 -7.54 -2.50 -11.14
N ALA A 264 -8.24 -1.76 -12.00
CA ALA A 264 -7.71 -0.62 -12.72
C ALA A 264 -8.71 0.55 -12.62
N LYS A 265 -8.17 1.72 -12.25
CA LYS A 265 -8.95 2.89 -11.84
C LYS A 265 -8.33 4.16 -12.40
N ILE A 266 -9.16 5.16 -12.66
CA ILE A 266 -8.71 6.54 -12.86
C ILE A 266 -9.32 7.38 -11.75
N GLY A 267 -8.55 8.30 -11.18
CA GLY A 267 -9.05 9.10 -10.07
C GLY A 267 -8.41 10.47 -9.96
N ILE A 268 -9.05 11.31 -9.15
CA ILE A 268 -8.52 12.59 -8.71
C ILE A 268 -8.08 12.41 -7.26
N ASP A 269 -6.81 12.66 -7.00
CA ASP A 269 -6.17 12.55 -5.71
C ASP A 269 -5.81 13.92 -5.16
N TYR A 270 -5.86 14.02 -3.84
CA TYR A 270 -5.34 15.11 -3.06
C TYR A 270 -4.38 14.55 -2.01
N THR A 271 -3.18 15.12 -1.94
CA THR A 271 -2.16 14.74 -0.96
C THR A 271 -1.75 15.97 -0.17
N LYS A 272 -1.59 15.85 1.15
CA LYS A 272 -1.08 16.92 2.02
C LYS A 272 -0.25 16.35 3.16
N GLY A 273 0.89 16.98 3.46
CA GLY A 273 1.71 16.67 4.63
C GLY A 273 3.04 16.03 4.26
N GLU A 274 3.67 15.37 5.22
CA GLU A 274 4.98 14.73 5.08
C GLU A 274 4.95 13.28 5.62
N ASN A 275 5.66 12.37 4.96
CA ASN A 275 5.76 10.97 5.35
C ASN A 275 7.23 10.53 5.38
N PRO A 276 7.88 10.58 6.56
CA PRO A 276 9.30 10.21 6.71
C PRO A 276 9.62 8.78 6.26
N THR A 277 8.73 7.81 6.45
CA THR A 277 8.93 6.40 6.08
C THR A 277 9.05 6.20 4.56
N LYS A 278 8.58 7.18 3.77
CA LYS A 278 8.69 7.23 2.31
C LYS A 278 9.61 8.36 1.82
N ASN A 279 10.31 9.03 2.73
CA ASN A 279 11.07 10.25 2.44
C ASN A 279 10.25 11.36 1.76
N PHE A 280 8.94 11.38 2.03
CA PHE A 280 8.09 12.46 1.57
C PHE A 280 8.28 13.67 2.46
N GLU A 281 8.88 14.71 1.90
CA GLU A 281 8.87 16.03 2.51
C GLU A 281 7.45 16.62 2.54
N GLN A 282 7.31 17.74 3.26
CA GLN A 282 6.08 18.52 3.29
C GLN A 282 5.66 18.88 1.87
N GLN A 283 4.50 18.37 1.46
CA GLN A 283 3.95 18.54 0.12
C GLN A 283 2.43 18.74 0.16
N GLU A 284 1.89 19.41 -0.86
CA GLU A 284 0.46 19.58 -1.05
C GLU A 284 0.16 19.68 -2.55
N PHE A 285 -0.66 18.77 -3.08
CA PHE A 285 -0.99 18.77 -4.51
C PHE A 285 -2.26 18.00 -4.83
N TYR A 286 -2.83 18.30 -6.01
CA TYR A 286 -3.86 17.50 -6.66
C TYR A 286 -3.25 16.74 -7.84
N ALA A 287 -3.76 15.54 -8.11
CA ALA A 287 -3.26 14.68 -9.17
C ALA A 287 -4.39 13.94 -9.87
N VAL A 288 -4.30 13.80 -11.19
CA VAL A 288 -5.10 12.80 -11.93
C VAL A 288 -4.25 11.54 -12.07
N SER A 289 -4.72 10.43 -11.54
CA SER A 289 -3.91 9.22 -11.37
C SER A 289 -4.54 8.04 -12.08
N LEU A 290 -3.72 7.31 -12.85
CA LEU A 290 -4.02 5.95 -13.25
C LEU A 290 -3.54 5.01 -12.14
N LYS A 291 -4.42 4.14 -11.69
CA LYS A 291 -4.18 3.25 -10.55
C LYS A 291 -4.40 1.80 -10.94
N VAL A 292 -3.42 0.95 -10.65
CA VAL A 292 -3.44 -0.47 -10.98
C VAL A 292 -3.06 -1.30 -9.76
N LYS A 293 -3.85 -2.35 -9.48
CA LYS A 293 -3.57 -3.38 -8.47
C LYS A 293 -3.60 -4.76 -9.15
N LEU A 294 -2.53 -5.53 -8.98
CA LEU A 294 -2.39 -6.90 -9.48
C LEU A 294 -2.22 -7.90 -8.34
#